data_AF-A0A662GMD9-F1
#
_entry.id   AF-A0A662GMD9-F1
#
_cell.length_a   1.000
_cell.length_b   1.000
_cell.length_c   1.000
_cell.angle_alpha   90.00
_cell.angle_beta   90.00
_cell.angle_gamma   90.00
#
_symmetry.space_group_name_H-M   'P 1'
#
loop_
_entity.id
_entity.type
_entity.pdbx_description
1 polymer ?
#
loop_
_entity_poly.entity_id
_entity_poly.type
_entity_poly.pdbx_seq_one_letter_code
_entity_poly.pdbx_strand_id
1 'polypeptide(L)'
;MLGESLLKRILEALREVEPQLVLLHGSYARGDFLEGVSDVDLLVVSERFRGVPIGERISLLAYALRRITPPVEAVGYTLDELLERIEGLDPYVLAAVEEGVVVLDEGVYPRVREKYLEVKRRYKLRRIEGGWTWEAGADRT
;
A
#
# COMPACT_ATOMS: atom_id res chain seq x y z
N MET A 1 -14.29 -8.28 -5.05
CA MET A 1 -13.47 -8.36 -3.82
C MET A 1 -12.84 -9.73 -3.73
N LEU A 2 -11.62 -9.84 -3.19
CA LEU A 2 -10.93 -11.13 -3.03
C LEU A 2 -11.69 -12.02 -2.04
N GLY A 3 -11.80 -13.32 -2.33
CA GLY A 3 -12.44 -14.26 -1.43
C GLY A 3 -11.64 -14.50 -0.14
N GLU A 4 -12.32 -14.78 0.98
CA GLU A 4 -11.69 -14.96 2.30
C GLU A 4 -10.56 -16.01 2.30
N SER A 5 -10.74 -17.12 1.58
CA SER A 5 -9.73 -18.17 1.44
C SER A 5 -8.43 -17.67 0.80
N LEU A 6 -8.54 -16.76 -0.18
CA LEU A 6 -7.39 -16.17 -0.85
C LEU A 6 -6.67 -15.18 0.07
N LEU A 7 -7.41 -14.32 0.77
CA LEU A 7 -6.83 -13.39 1.76
C LEU A 7 -6.05 -14.15 2.84
N LYS A 8 -6.62 -15.24 3.36
CA LYS A 8 -5.93 -16.09 4.34
C LYS A 8 -4.61 -16.66 3.80
N ARG A 9 -4.60 -17.12 2.55
CA ARG A 9 -3.37 -17.64 1.90
C ARG A 9 -2.32 -16.54 1.69
N ILE A 10 -2.75 -15.33 1.33
CA ILE A 10 -1.87 -14.16 1.21
C ILE A 10 -1.24 -13.84 2.57
N LEU A 11 -2.05 -13.74 3.63
CA LEU A 11 -1.55 -13.42 4.97
C LEU A 11 -0.60 -14.50 5.50
N GLU A 12 -0.91 -15.79 5.28
CA GLU A 12 0.00 -16.89 5.62
C GLU A 12 1.33 -16.79 4.87
N ALA A 13 1.30 -16.46 3.57
CA ALA A 13 2.51 -16.28 2.79
C ALA A 13 3.38 -15.10 3.29
N LEU A 14 2.74 -14.05 3.82
CA LEU A 14 3.41 -12.88 4.37
C LEU A 14 3.86 -13.04 5.82
N ARG A 15 3.56 -14.15 6.50
CA ARG A 15 3.84 -14.31 7.94
C ARG A 15 5.30 -14.05 8.34
N GLU A 16 6.26 -14.42 7.50
CA GLU A 16 7.70 -14.32 7.80
C GLU A 16 8.20 -12.86 7.78
N VAL A 17 7.45 -11.96 7.12
CA VAL A 17 7.73 -10.52 7.20
C VAL A 17 7.00 -9.85 8.35
N GLU A 18 6.21 -10.57 9.15
CA GLU A 18 5.49 -10.02 10.31
C GLU A 18 4.78 -8.69 10.00
N PRO A 19 3.81 -8.70 9.07
CA PRO A 19 3.19 -7.47 8.59
C PRO A 19 2.32 -6.85 9.69
N GLN A 20 2.51 -5.56 9.93
CA GLN A 20 1.69 -4.75 10.84
C GLN A 20 0.48 -4.13 10.13
N LEU A 21 0.57 -3.94 8.81
CA LEU A 21 -0.53 -3.48 7.98
C LEU A 21 -0.39 -4.08 6.58
N VAL A 22 -1.51 -4.52 6.01
CA VAL A 22 -1.60 -4.92 4.60
C VAL A 22 -2.77 -4.18 3.99
N LEU A 23 -2.49 -3.35 2.99
CA LEU A 23 -3.51 -2.68 2.18
C LEU A 23 -3.59 -3.36 0.82
N LEU A 24 -4.78 -3.82 0.45
CA LEU A 24 -5.13 -4.13 -0.92
C LEU A 24 -5.40 -2.82 -1.65
N HIS A 25 -4.76 -2.58 -2.78
CA HIS A 25 -5.08 -1.41 -3.60
C HIS A 25 -5.21 -1.78 -5.07
N GLY A 26 -5.26 -0.78 -5.95
CA GLY A 26 -5.36 -0.99 -7.38
C GLY A 26 -6.73 -1.51 -7.79
N SER A 27 -6.76 -2.30 -8.86
CA SER A 27 -8.01 -2.63 -9.55
C SER A 27 -8.96 -3.50 -8.70
N TYR A 28 -8.39 -4.39 -7.88
CA TYR A 28 -9.18 -5.21 -6.96
C TYR A 28 -9.82 -4.40 -5.83
N ALA A 29 -9.17 -3.32 -5.37
CA ALA A 29 -9.74 -2.42 -4.37
C ALA A 29 -10.81 -1.50 -4.97
N ARG A 30 -10.59 -0.99 -6.19
CA ARG A 30 -11.57 -0.15 -6.90
C ARG A 30 -12.77 -0.93 -7.47
N GLY A 31 -12.62 -2.24 -7.67
CA GLY A 31 -13.66 -3.11 -8.21
C GLY A 31 -13.74 -3.12 -9.74
N ASP A 32 -12.74 -2.57 -10.43
CA ASP A 32 -12.62 -2.49 -11.89
C ASP A 32 -11.62 -3.53 -12.47
N PHE A 33 -11.27 -4.55 -11.69
CA PHE A 33 -10.34 -5.61 -12.11
C PHE A 33 -10.92 -6.49 -13.23
N LEU A 34 -10.03 -6.96 -14.10
CA LEU A 34 -10.35 -7.92 -15.15
C LEU A 34 -9.93 -9.32 -14.70
N GLU A 35 -10.90 -10.22 -14.57
CA GLU A 35 -10.65 -11.59 -14.13
C GLU A 35 -9.68 -12.32 -15.08
N GLY A 36 -8.67 -12.98 -14.51
CA GLY A 36 -7.64 -13.67 -15.27
C GLY A 36 -6.58 -12.76 -15.92
N VAL A 37 -6.70 -11.43 -15.79
CA VAL A 37 -5.77 -10.45 -16.38
C VAL A 37 -5.13 -9.57 -15.30
N SER A 38 -5.92 -9.05 -14.37
CA SER A 38 -5.44 -8.17 -13.31
C SER A 38 -4.70 -8.92 -12.22
N ASP A 39 -3.58 -8.35 -11.81
CA ASP A 39 -2.81 -8.64 -10.61
C ASP A 39 -3.43 -8.00 -9.36
N VAL A 40 -3.07 -8.55 -8.20
CA VAL A 40 -3.46 -8.06 -6.88
C VAL A 40 -2.34 -7.18 -6.35
N ASP A 41 -2.59 -5.89 -6.21
CA ASP A 41 -1.61 -4.97 -5.65
C ASP A 41 -1.70 -4.87 -4.12
N LEU A 42 -0.59 -5.08 -3.43
CA LEU A 42 -0.49 -4.95 -1.98
C LEU A 42 0.55 -3.92 -1.55
N LEU A 43 0.19 -3.10 -0.57
CA LEU A 43 1.15 -2.35 0.23
C LEU A 43 1.28 -3.02 1.60
N VAL A 44 2.50 -3.44 1.96
CA VAL A 44 2.79 -4.15 3.20
C VAL A 44 3.65 -3.28 4.10
N VAL A 45 3.21 -3.07 5.34
CA VAL A 45 4.00 -2.38 6.37
C VAL A 45 4.58 -3.40 7.33
N SER A 46 5.89 -3.32 7.56
CA SER A 46 6.58 -4.13 8.56
C SER A 46 7.89 -3.49 9.02
N GLU A 47 8.16 -3.57 10.33
CA GLU A 47 9.47 -3.22 10.89
C GLU A 47 10.61 -4.15 10.41
N ARG A 48 10.31 -5.36 9.91
CA ARG A 48 11.31 -6.27 9.32
C ARG A 48 11.97 -5.72 8.06
N PHE A 49 11.37 -4.70 7.44
CA PHE A 49 11.96 -4.01 6.29
C PHE A 49 12.99 -2.95 6.66
N ARG A 50 13.14 -2.61 7.95
CA ARG A 50 14.09 -1.59 8.41
C ARG A 50 15.52 -1.95 8.01
N GLY A 51 16.17 -1.05 7.28
CA GLY A 51 17.54 -1.25 6.78
C GLY A 51 17.66 -2.21 5.59
N VAL A 52 16.57 -2.80 5.11
CA VAL A 52 16.57 -3.66 3.92
C VAL A 52 16.39 -2.79 2.67
N PRO A 53 17.17 -2.94 1.60
CA PRO A 53 16.96 -2.20 0.35
C PRO A 53 15.63 -2.54 -0.34
N ILE A 54 14.99 -1.56 -0.98
CA ILE A 54 13.66 -1.73 -1.59
C ILE A 54 13.58 -2.88 -2.60
N GLY A 55 14.62 -3.09 -3.42
CA GLY A 55 14.66 -4.18 -4.40
C GLY A 55 14.70 -5.57 -3.75
N GLU A 56 15.36 -5.69 -2.59
CA GLU A 56 15.38 -6.94 -1.82
C GLU A 56 14.02 -7.22 -1.17
N ARG A 57 13.33 -6.18 -0.69
CA ARG A 57 11.96 -6.31 -0.16
C ARG A 57 10.99 -6.80 -1.23
N ILE A 58 11.03 -6.20 -2.43
CA ILE A 58 10.21 -6.60 -3.57
C ILE A 58 10.50 -8.06 -3.93
N SER A 59 11.78 -8.45 -4.00
CA SER A 59 12.17 -9.83 -4.31
C SER A 59 11.67 -10.83 -3.26
N LEU A 60 11.78 -10.47 -1.97
CA LEU A 60 11.31 -11.29 -0.85
C LEU A 60 9.79 -11.47 -0.89
N LEU A 61 9.04 -10.39 -1.09
CA LEU A 61 7.58 -10.41 -1.18
C LEU A 61 7.11 -11.20 -2.41
N ALA A 62 7.71 -10.95 -3.57
CA ALA A 62 7.41 -11.69 -4.80
C ALA A 62 7.68 -13.20 -4.61
N TYR A 63 8.79 -13.56 -3.95
CA TYR A 63 9.08 -14.96 -3.63
C TYR A 63 8.03 -15.55 -2.69
N ALA A 64 7.66 -14.85 -1.61
CA ALA A 64 6.66 -15.31 -0.65
C ALA A 64 5.30 -15.56 -1.34
N LEU A 65 4.91 -14.66 -2.24
CA LEU A 65 3.60 -14.65 -2.90
C LEU A 65 3.54 -15.46 -4.21
N ARG A 66 4.67 -16.00 -4.70
CA ARG A 66 4.78 -16.67 -6.02
C ARG A 66 3.81 -17.83 -6.29
N ARG A 67 3.18 -18.39 -5.25
CA ARG A 67 2.21 -19.50 -5.35
C ARG A 67 0.75 -19.04 -5.23
N ILE A 68 0.52 -17.75 -5.11
CA ILE A 68 -0.81 -17.16 -5.08
C ILE A 68 -1.28 -16.94 -6.52
N THR A 69 -2.57 -17.18 -6.74
CA THR A 69 -3.23 -16.94 -8.01
C THR A 69 -4.55 -16.24 -7.70
N PRO A 70 -4.88 -15.11 -8.35
CA PRO A 70 -4.11 -14.37 -9.37
C PRO A 70 -2.73 -13.86 -8.88
N PRO A 71 -1.81 -13.44 -9.79
CA PRO A 71 -0.51 -12.88 -9.41
C PRO A 71 -0.67 -11.74 -8.41
N VAL A 72 0.27 -11.63 -7.48
CA VAL A 72 0.25 -10.59 -6.45
C VAL A 72 1.53 -9.78 -6.56
N GLU A 73 1.39 -8.48 -6.78
CA GLU A 73 2.48 -7.52 -6.72
C GLU A 73 2.44 -6.81 -5.37
N ALA A 74 3.59 -6.71 -4.70
CA ALA A 74 3.63 -6.15 -3.36
C ALA A 74 4.85 -5.25 -3.16
N VAL A 75 4.62 -4.11 -2.49
CA VAL A 75 5.66 -3.17 -2.08
C VAL A 75 5.69 -3.06 -0.55
N GLY A 76 6.90 -3.13 0.01
CA GLY A 76 7.13 -3.17 1.45
C GLY A 76 7.76 -1.90 2.02
N TYR A 77 7.15 -1.33 3.07
CA TYR A 77 7.66 -0.16 3.80
C TYR A 77 7.73 -0.42 5.31
N THR A 78 8.66 0.23 6.00
CA THR A 78 8.47 0.49 7.44
C THR A 78 7.36 1.52 7.65
N LEU A 79 6.84 1.65 8.87
CA LEU A 79 5.83 2.69 9.14
C LEU A 79 6.40 4.09 8.88
N ASP A 80 7.62 4.37 9.34
CA ASP A 80 8.28 5.67 9.17
C ASP A 80 8.43 6.03 7.69
N GLU A 81 8.95 5.10 6.88
CA GLU A 81 9.08 5.31 5.42
C GLU A 81 7.73 5.54 4.75
N LEU A 82 6.67 4.82 5.16
CA LEU A 82 5.34 5.04 4.59
C LEU A 82 4.84 6.47 4.88
N LEU A 83 5.03 6.96 6.10
CA LEU A 83 4.64 8.32 6.48
C LEU A 83 5.45 9.38 5.72
N GLU A 84 6.75 9.14 5.51
CA GLU A 84 7.60 9.99 4.67
C GLU A 84 7.12 10.03 3.21
N ARG A 85 6.70 8.88 2.66
CA ARG A 85 6.15 8.81 1.30
C ARG A 85 4.84 9.56 1.15
N ILE A 86 3.99 9.55 2.18
CA ILE A 86 2.78 10.36 2.22
C ILE A 86 3.14 11.85 2.21
N GLU A 87 4.07 12.30 3.06
CA GLU A 87 4.53 13.70 3.09
C GLU A 87 5.19 14.13 1.77
N GLY A 88 5.93 13.21 1.15
CA GLY A 88 6.56 13.38 -0.16
C GLY A 88 5.59 13.43 -1.34
N LEU A 89 4.29 13.23 -1.10
CA LEU A 89 3.24 13.15 -2.11
C LEU A 89 3.44 12.02 -3.12
N ASP A 90 3.97 10.86 -2.68
CA ASP A 90 4.18 9.70 -3.54
C ASP A 90 2.82 9.20 -4.12
N PRO A 91 2.58 9.32 -5.44
CA PRO A 91 1.27 9.04 -6.04
C PRO A 91 0.75 7.63 -5.80
N TYR A 92 1.65 6.65 -5.73
CA TYR A 92 1.32 5.24 -5.51
C TYR A 92 0.84 5.04 -4.08
N VAL A 93 1.59 5.56 -3.10
CA VAL A 93 1.21 5.49 -1.68
C VAL A 93 -0.08 6.26 -1.40
N LEU A 94 -0.22 7.47 -1.95
CA LEU A 94 -1.45 8.26 -1.80
C LEU A 94 -2.66 7.51 -2.35
N ALA A 95 -2.51 6.82 -3.48
CA ALA A 95 -3.57 5.99 -4.06
C ALA A 95 -3.91 4.79 -3.16
N ALA A 96 -2.89 4.08 -2.66
CA ALA A 96 -3.08 2.93 -1.79
C ALA A 96 -3.79 3.31 -0.48
N VAL A 97 -3.53 4.49 0.09
CA VAL A 97 -4.19 4.92 1.33
C VAL A 97 -5.60 5.49 1.09
N GLU A 98 -5.84 6.18 -0.03
CA GLU A 98 -7.15 6.75 -0.38
C GLU A 98 -8.17 5.67 -0.79
N GLU A 99 -7.75 4.76 -1.66
CA GLU A 99 -8.64 3.78 -2.32
C GLU A 99 -8.48 2.37 -1.75
N GLY A 100 -7.42 2.13 -0.98
CA GLY A 100 -7.10 0.78 -0.52
C GLY A 100 -8.05 0.25 0.54
N VAL A 101 -8.20 -1.07 0.52
CA VAL A 101 -8.95 -1.85 1.49
C VAL A 101 -7.97 -2.45 2.49
N VAL A 102 -8.23 -2.24 3.78
CA VAL A 102 -7.43 -2.84 4.85
C VAL A 102 -7.69 -4.35 4.88
N VAL A 103 -6.64 -5.13 4.67
CA VAL A 103 -6.66 -6.61 4.76
C VAL A 103 -6.21 -7.07 6.15
N LEU A 104 -5.21 -6.39 6.70
CA LEU A 104 -4.67 -6.61 8.05
C LEU A 104 -4.30 -5.25 8.64
N ASP A 105 -4.58 -5.03 9.92
CA ASP A 105 -4.09 -3.87 10.68
C ASP A 105 -3.86 -4.27 12.13
N GLU A 106 -2.61 -4.15 12.59
CA GLU A 106 -2.19 -4.33 14.00
C GLU A 106 -2.18 -3.01 14.78
N GLY A 107 -2.98 -2.02 14.34
CA GLY A 107 -3.18 -0.74 15.00
C GLY A 107 -2.31 0.39 14.45
N VAL A 108 -1.67 0.21 13.29
CA VAL A 108 -0.85 1.24 12.65
C VAL A 108 -1.63 2.06 11.62
N TYR A 109 -2.69 1.51 11.03
CA TYR A 109 -3.47 2.20 9.99
C TYR A 109 -4.08 3.55 10.45
N PRO A 110 -4.58 3.72 11.69
CA PRO A 110 -5.06 5.03 12.15
C PRO A 110 -4.02 6.14 12.01
N ARG A 111 -2.74 5.86 12.32
CA ARG A 111 -1.64 6.82 12.18
C ARG A 111 -1.35 7.14 10.71
N VAL A 112 -1.35 6.13 9.84
CA VAL A 112 -1.19 6.29 8.39
C VAL A 112 -2.32 7.17 7.84
N ARG A 113 -3.57 6.89 8.24
CA ARG A 113 -4.74 7.63 7.78
C ARG A 113 -4.75 9.07 8.29
N GLU A 114 -4.38 9.29 9.55
CA GLU A 114 -4.22 10.64 10.12
C GLU A 114 -3.21 11.46 9.31
N LYS A 115 -2.02 10.91 9.06
CA LYS A 115 -0.98 11.58 8.28
C LYS A 115 -1.44 11.89 6.85
N TYR A 116 -2.10 10.93 6.20
CA TYR A 116 -2.68 11.13 4.88
C TYR A 116 -3.70 12.28 4.86
N LEU A 117 -4.61 12.33 5.83
CA LEU A 117 -5.62 13.38 5.92
C LEU A 117 -5.01 14.76 6.23
N GLU A 118 -3.97 14.82 7.07
CA GLU A 118 -3.19 16.03 7.31
C GLU A 118 -2.59 16.58 6.01
N VAL A 119 -1.84 15.74 5.29
CA VAL A 119 -1.20 16.10 4.01
C VAL A 119 -2.24 16.47 2.95
N LYS A 120 -3.34 15.70 2.86
CA LYS A 120 -4.47 15.98 1.95
C LYS A 120 -5.05 17.37 2.17
N ARG A 121 -5.24 17.77 3.44
CA ARG A 121 -5.72 19.11 3.79
C ARG A 121 -4.68 20.18 3.51
N ARG A 122 -3.42 19.97 3.93
CA ARG A 122 -2.32 20.94 3.77
C ARG A 122 -2.11 21.35 2.32
N TYR A 123 -2.06 20.36 1.43
CA TYR A 123 -1.78 20.57 0.01
C TYR A 123 -3.04 20.61 -0.87
N LYS A 124 -4.23 20.55 -0.26
CA LYS A 124 -5.53 20.44 -0.96
C LYS A 124 -5.49 19.38 -2.08
N LEU A 125 -4.99 18.19 -1.74
CA LEU A 125 -4.79 17.12 -2.72
C LEU A 125 -6.11 16.73 -3.35
N ARG A 126 -6.13 16.65 -4.69
CA ARG A 126 -7.26 16.18 -5.48
C ARG A 126 -6.81 15.10 -6.44
N ARG A 127 -7.61 14.04 -6.56
CA ARG A 127 -7.45 13.03 -7.60
C ARG A 127 -7.87 13.65 -8.93
N ILE A 128 -7.09 13.39 -9.98
CA ILE A 128 -7.43 13.70 -11.37
C ILE A 128 -7.30 12.43 -12.21
N GLU A 129 -7.80 12.45 -13.43
CA GLU A 129 -7.59 11.36 -14.37
C GLU A 129 -6.07 11.12 -14.55
N GLY A 130 -5.63 9.89 -14.29
CA GLY A 130 -4.23 9.49 -14.41
C GLY A 130 -3.29 9.97 -13.30
N GLY A 131 -3.75 10.65 -12.24
CA GLY A 131 -2.83 11.11 -11.19
C GLY A 131 -3.42 11.97 -10.07
N TRP A 132 -2.61 12.92 -9.61
CA TRP A 132 -2.92 13.81 -8.49
C TRP A 132 -2.56 15.26 -8.84
N THR A 133 -3.35 16.20 -8.33
CA THR A 133 -3.03 17.63 -8.34
C THR A 133 -3.03 18.16 -6.92
N TRP A 134 -2.23 19.19 -6.67
CA TRP A 134 -2.10 19.82 -5.37
C TRP A 134 -1.76 21.30 -5.53
N GLU A 135 -2.09 22.08 -4.50
CA GLU A 135 -1.66 23.46 -4.39
C GLU A 135 -0.32 23.48 -3.61
N ALA A 136 0.61 24.34 -4.04
CA ALA A 136 1.86 24.51 -3.31
C ALA A 136 1.52 24.93 -1.87
N GLY A 137 1.81 24.05 -0.90
CA GLY A 137 1.70 24.39 0.50
C GLY A 137 2.60 25.58 0.80
N ALA A 138 2.19 26.46 1.72
CA ALA A 138 2.85 27.72 2.04
C ALA A 138 4.34 27.61 2.44
N ASP A 139 4.89 26.40 2.53
CA ASP A 139 6.15 26.09 3.20
C ASP A 139 7.20 25.41 2.29
N ARG A 140 6.98 25.32 0.96
CA ARG A 140 8.00 24.82 0.00
C ARG A 140 8.78 25.95 -0.68
N THR A 141 9.24 26.94 0.10
CA THR A 141 10.22 27.96 -0.33
C THR A 141 11.50 27.84 0.49
#